data_AF-A0A952IGW0-F1
#
_entry.id   AF-A0A952IGW0-F1
#
_cell.length_a   1.000
_cell.length_b   1.000
_cell.length_c   1.000
_cell.angle_alpha   90.00
_cell.angle_beta   90.00
_cell.angle_gamma   90.00
#
_symmetry.space_group_name_H-M   'P 1'
#
loop_
_entity.id
_entity.type
_entity.pdbx_description
1 polymer ?
#
loop_
_entity_poly.entity_id
_entity_poly.type
_entity_poly.pdbx_seq_one_letter_code
_entity_poly.pdbx_strand_id
1 'polypeptide(L)'
;MSSNSSTDKPIIGVIICDHGSRRAQSNDSLKNVAMSFADRFAQDCQIVEHAHMELAMPDIATAYATCVNRGAQHIVVLPLFLAKGKHWTRDIPSLTGQAAARFSGTTYQIAEPLGLDDLLLDLLKKRLEADDQPTLASGEADPRLKDTPATARRIQCSTCPFELDKETGAVTVKPGSGL
;
A
#
# COMPACT_ATOMS: atom_id res chain seq x y z
N MET A 1 32.49 38.55 0.13
CA MET A 1 31.27 37.97 -0.46
C MET A 1 31.55 36.49 -0.67
N SER A 2 31.27 35.67 0.35
CA SER A 2 31.45 34.22 0.24
C SER A 2 30.08 33.61 -0.01
N SER A 3 29.90 33.10 -1.22
CA SER A 3 28.71 32.41 -1.69
C SER A 3 28.48 31.12 -0.90
N ASN A 4 27.46 31.11 -0.03
CA ASN A 4 26.93 29.87 0.53
C ASN A 4 26.15 29.16 -0.58
N SER A 5 26.77 28.17 -1.21
CA SER A 5 26.09 27.21 -2.07
C SER A 5 25.50 26.12 -1.17
N SER A 6 24.38 26.43 -0.50
CA SER A 6 23.47 25.39 -0.02
C SER A 6 22.70 24.89 -1.23
N THR A 7 23.11 23.75 -1.79
CA THR A 7 22.20 22.99 -2.65
C THR A 7 21.05 22.54 -1.77
N ASP A 8 19.97 23.32 -1.74
CA ASP A 8 18.77 22.96 -0.98
C ASP A 8 18.31 21.58 -1.43
N LYS A 9 18.26 20.64 -0.48
CA LYS A 9 17.73 19.30 -0.73
C LYS A 9 16.28 19.47 -1.21
N PRO A 10 15.87 18.85 -2.34
CA PRO A 10 14.52 19.01 -2.84
C PRO A 10 13.52 18.56 -1.78
N ILE A 11 12.44 19.33 -1.60
CA ILE A 11 11.35 18.95 -0.69
C ILE A 11 10.73 17.66 -1.19
N ILE A 12 10.73 16.62 -0.36
CA ILE A 12 10.26 15.29 -0.72
C ILE A 12 8.78 15.14 -0.34
N GLY A 13 7.97 14.69 -1.29
CA GLY A 13 6.62 14.19 -1.07
C GLY A 13 6.62 12.66 -1.11
N VAL A 14 6.02 12.02 -0.11
CA VAL A 14 5.88 10.57 -0.02
C VAL A 14 4.44 10.19 -0.32
N ILE A 15 4.24 9.21 -1.21
CA ILE A 15 2.94 8.62 -1.46
C ILE A 15 3.01 7.14 -1.09
N ILE A 16 2.30 6.73 -0.03
CA ILE A 16 2.18 5.32 0.32
C ILE A 16 0.95 4.76 -0.39
N CYS A 17 1.12 3.70 -1.19
CA CYS A 17 0.01 3.18 -1.99
C CYS A 17 -0.28 1.69 -1.82
N ASP A 18 -1.55 1.33 -1.98
CA ASP A 18 -2.01 -0.06 -2.11
C ASP A 18 -2.99 -0.21 -3.29
N HIS A 19 -3.63 -1.38 -3.44
CA HIS A 19 -4.65 -1.59 -4.47
C HIS A 19 -5.93 -0.76 -4.25
N GLY A 20 -6.19 -0.39 -3.01
CA GLY A 20 -7.50 -0.03 -2.50
C GLY A 20 -8.39 -1.24 -2.27
N SER A 21 -9.53 -0.98 -1.67
CA SER A 21 -10.58 -1.95 -1.41
C SER A 21 -11.93 -1.33 -1.71
N ARG A 22 -12.85 -2.16 -2.20
CA ARG A 22 -14.26 -1.79 -2.30
C ARG A 22 -14.91 -1.57 -0.93
N ARG A 23 -14.28 -2.06 0.14
CA ARG A 23 -14.72 -1.86 1.52
C ARG A 23 -14.04 -0.63 2.09
N ALA A 24 -14.82 0.44 2.32
CA ALA A 24 -14.30 1.72 2.83
C ALA A 24 -13.45 1.55 4.11
N GLN A 25 -13.92 0.74 5.06
CA GLN A 25 -13.18 0.48 6.31
C GLN A 25 -11.80 -0.15 6.10
N SER A 26 -11.59 -0.90 5.01
CA SER A 26 -10.26 -1.44 4.68
C SER A 26 -9.30 -0.35 4.22
N ASN A 27 -9.80 0.69 3.55
CA ASN A 27 -9.00 1.81 3.05
C ASN A 27 -8.47 2.69 4.19
N ASP A 28 -9.21 2.79 5.30
CA ASP A 28 -8.77 3.51 6.51
C ASP A 28 -7.44 2.97 7.06
N SER A 29 -7.13 1.69 6.82
CA SER A 29 -5.87 1.09 7.27
C SER A 29 -4.66 1.75 6.61
N LEU A 30 -4.72 2.00 5.29
CA LEU A 30 -3.63 2.66 4.57
C LEU A 30 -3.48 4.12 5.01
N LYS A 31 -4.61 4.83 5.19
CA LYS A 31 -4.61 6.19 5.73
C LYS A 31 -3.92 6.26 7.10
N ASN A 32 -4.25 5.33 7.99
CA ASN A 32 -3.64 5.25 9.32
C ASN A 32 -2.14 4.96 9.26
N VAL A 33 -1.70 4.10 8.32
CA VAL A 33 -0.27 3.86 8.06
C VAL A 33 0.43 5.14 7.61
N ALA A 34 -0.15 5.88 6.64
CA ALA A 34 0.44 7.14 6.16
C ALA A 34 0.52 8.21 7.25
N MET A 35 -0.52 8.35 8.08
CA MET A 35 -0.50 9.26 9.24
C MET A 35 0.57 8.85 10.25
N SER A 36 0.61 7.57 10.64
CA SER A 36 1.60 7.06 11.60
C SER A 36 3.03 7.20 11.08
N PHE A 37 3.24 7.03 9.78
CA PHE A 37 4.52 7.25 9.11
C PHE A 37 4.92 8.73 9.17
N ALA A 38 3.99 9.64 8.82
CA ALA A 38 4.22 11.08 8.88
C ALA A 38 4.57 11.54 10.30
N ASP A 39 3.83 11.08 11.31
CA ASP A 39 4.06 11.45 12.70
C ASP A 39 5.42 10.93 13.21
N ARG A 40 5.75 9.68 12.90
CA ARG A 40 6.98 9.02 13.37
C ARG A 40 8.24 9.58 12.70
N PHE A 41 8.14 9.97 11.44
CA PHE A 41 9.27 10.42 10.62
C PHE A 41 9.15 11.90 10.20
N ALA A 42 8.45 12.72 10.99
CA ALA A 42 8.15 14.13 10.67
C ALA A 42 9.39 14.99 10.39
N GLN A 43 10.55 14.63 10.96
CA GLN A 43 11.83 15.32 10.72
C GLN A 43 12.40 15.03 9.33
N ASP A 44 12.12 13.84 8.78
CA ASP A 44 12.66 13.37 7.50
C ASP A 44 11.66 13.51 6.35
N CYS A 45 10.36 13.40 6.65
CA CYS A 45 9.27 13.30 5.68
C CYS A 45 8.11 14.24 6.06
N GLN A 46 8.16 15.49 5.59
CA GLN A 46 7.17 16.52 5.93
C GLN A 46 5.87 16.41 5.13
N ILE A 47 5.93 15.80 3.94
CA ILE A 47 4.78 15.65 3.03
C ILE A 47 4.57 14.16 2.81
N VAL A 48 3.49 13.63 3.38
CA VAL A 48 3.09 12.23 3.25
C VAL A 48 1.61 12.18 2.90
N GLU A 49 1.29 11.42 1.86
CA GLU A 49 -0.05 11.16 1.37
C GLU A 49 -0.26 9.64 1.21
N HIS A 50 -1.51 9.20 1.28
CA HIS A 50 -1.89 7.84 0.89
C HIS A 50 -2.55 7.86 -0.49
N ALA A 51 -2.48 6.76 -1.22
CA ALA A 51 -3.17 6.60 -2.49
C ALA A 51 -3.59 5.16 -2.74
N HIS A 52 -4.67 4.98 -3.47
CA HIS A 52 -5.14 3.67 -3.94
C HIS A 52 -4.97 3.58 -5.45
N MET A 53 -4.58 2.41 -5.96
CA MET A 53 -4.32 2.24 -7.39
C MET A 53 -5.59 2.23 -8.24
N GLU A 54 -6.64 1.53 -7.79
CA GLU A 54 -7.80 1.24 -8.66
C GLU A 54 -9.15 1.20 -7.95
N LEU A 55 -9.22 0.80 -6.67
CA LEU A 55 -10.50 0.47 -6.04
C LEU A 55 -11.08 1.56 -5.13
N ALA A 56 -10.33 2.62 -4.87
CA ALA A 56 -10.73 3.67 -3.93
C ALA A 56 -10.06 5.02 -4.26
N MET A 57 -10.54 6.07 -3.60
CA MET A 57 -9.92 7.40 -3.60
C MET A 57 -9.30 7.68 -2.22
N PRO A 58 -8.25 8.51 -2.14
CA PRO A 58 -7.58 9.22 -3.24
C PRO A 58 -6.77 8.28 -4.15
N ASP A 59 -6.72 8.58 -5.45
CA ASP A 59 -5.86 7.86 -6.39
C ASP A 59 -4.43 8.44 -6.42
N ILE A 60 -3.52 7.77 -7.14
CA ILE A 60 -2.12 8.23 -7.25
C ILE A 60 -2.03 9.64 -7.83
N ALA A 61 -2.88 10.00 -8.80
CA ALA A 61 -2.86 11.32 -9.41
C ALA A 61 -3.29 12.43 -8.42
N THR A 62 -4.30 12.15 -7.60
CA THR A 62 -4.79 13.05 -6.55
C THR A 62 -3.73 13.24 -5.47
N ALA A 63 -3.14 12.15 -4.96
CA ALA A 63 -2.08 12.23 -3.97
C ALA A 63 -0.84 12.97 -4.49
N TYR A 64 -0.46 12.74 -5.76
CA TYR A 64 0.64 13.47 -6.40
C TYR A 64 0.36 14.97 -6.45
N ALA A 65 -0.82 15.38 -6.91
CA ALA A 65 -1.21 16.79 -6.94
C ALA A 65 -1.18 17.42 -5.54
N THR A 66 -1.66 16.70 -4.52
CA THR A 66 -1.60 17.17 -3.13
C THR A 66 -0.17 17.37 -2.66
N CYS A 67 0.74 16.42 -2.92
CA CYS A 67 2.16 16.58 -2.61
C CYS A 67 2.76 17.83 -3.26
N VAL A 68 2.48 18.05 -4.55
CA VAL A 68 2.99 19.23 -5.29
C VAL A 68 2.41 20.52 -4.73
N ASN A 69 1.11 20.57 -4.44
CA ASN A 69 0.45 21.73 -3.84
C ASN A 69 1.01 22.08 -2.45
N ARG A 70 1.56 21.08 -1.74
CA ARG A 70 2.25 21.25 -0.46
C ARG A 70 3.73 21.63 -0.62
N GLY A 71 4.23 21.77 -1.85
CA GLY A 71 5.60 22.22 -2.16
C GLY A 71 6.59 21.10 -2.48
N ALA A 72 6.15 19.85 -2.62
CA ALA A 72 7.05 18.76 -3.00
C ALA A 72 7.63 18.97 -4.41
N GLN A 73 8.94 18.80 -4.54
CA GLN A 73 9.69 18.88 -5.80
C GLN A 73 10.13 17.49 -6.28
N HIS A 74 10.26 16.54 -5.35
CA HIS A 74 10.57 15.14 -5.64
C HIS A 74 9.55 14.23 -4.97
N ILE A 75 8.87 13.38 -5.74
CA ILE A 75 7.83 12.48 -5.24
C ILE A 75 8.36 11.05 -5.17
N VAL A 76 8.28 10.43 -4.00
CA VAL A 76 8.63 9.03 -3.78
C VAL A 76 7.36 8.23 -3.55
N VAL A 77 7.06 7.30 -4.46
CA VAL A 77 5.94 6.38 -4.32
C VAL A 77 6.41 5.09 -3.64
N LEU A 78 5.81 4.77 -2.50
CA LEU A 78 6.10 3.61 -1.65
C LEU A 78 4.95 2.59 -1.75
N PRO A 79 5.12 1.50 -2.52
CA PRO A 79 4.11 0.45 -2.59
C PRO A 79 4.08 -0.36 -1.29
N LEU A 80 2.95 -0.36 -0.58
CA LEU A 80 2.72 -1.19 0.60
C LEU A 80 2.33 -2.61 0.18
N PHE A 81 3.23 -3.29 -0.55
CA PHE A 81 3.06 -4.66 -1.05
C PHE A 81 4.17 -5.57 -0.53
N LEU A 82 3.86 -6.86 -0.37
CA LEU A 82 4.86 -7.86 0.04
C LEU A 82 5.66 -8.44 -1.14
N ALA A 83 5.09 -8.46 -2.35
CA ALA A 83 5.71 -9.12 -3.48
C ALA A 83 5.99 -8.15 -4.65
N LYS A 84 7.09 -8.40 -5.35
CA LYS A 84 7.45 -7.76 -6.63
C LYS A 84 6.59 -8.34 -7.75
N GLY A 85 5.31 -7.95 -7.77
CA GLY A 85 4.34 -8.36 -8.81
C GLY A 85 4.21 -7.36 -9.96
N LYS A 86 3.37 -7.71 -10.94
CA LYS A 86 3.05 -6.88 -12.13
C LYS A 86 2.70 -5.42 -11.79
N HIS A 87 2.04 -5.22 -10.65
CA HIS A 87 1.62 -3.90 -10.18
C HIS A 87 2.80 -2.96 -9.94
N TRP A 88 3.90 -3.47 -9.37
CA TRP A 88 5.11 -2.69 -9.16
C TRP A 88 5.87 -2.42 -10.47
N THR A 89 6.00 -3.43 -11.35
CA THR A 89 6.81 -3.29 -12.57
C THR A 89 6.12 -2.50 -13.68
N ARG A 90 4.80 -2.33 -13.65
CA ARG A 90 4.03 -1.76 -14.76
C ARG A 90 3.01 -0.72 -14.33
N ASP A 91 2.10 -1.09 -13.44
CA ASP A 91 0.89 -0.29 -13.23
C ASP A 91 1.20 0.99 -12.41
N ILE A 92 1.92 0.88 -11.29
CA ILE A 92 2.36 2.05 -10.51
C ILE A 92 3.24 2.98 -11.35
N PRO A 93 4.29 2.51 -12.05
CA PRO A 93 5.07 3.37 -12.96
C PRO A 93 4.22 4.12 -13.99
N SER A 94 3.25 3.44 -14.60
CA SER A 94 2.36 4.06 -15.57
C SER A 94 1.47 5.13 -14.94
N LEU A 95 0.86 4.86 -13.78
CA LEU A 95 -0.02 5.81 -13.08
C LEU A 95 0.77 7.03 -12.57
N THR A 96 1.94 6.80 -11.98
CA THR A 96 2.81 7.89 -11.49
C THR A 96 3.34 8.73 -12.63
N GLY A 97 3.76 8.12 -13.75
CA GLY A 97 4.21 8.87 -14.92
C GLY A 97 3.12 9.76 -15.53
N GLN A 98 1.89 9.27 -15.59
CA GLN A 98 0.72 10.07 -16.04
C GLN A 98 0.44 11.24 -15.10
N ALA A 99 0.54 11.03 -13.79
CA ALA A 99 0.38 12.10 -12.80
C ALA A 99 1.49 13.16 -12.93
N ALA A 100 2.75 12.73 -13.01
CA ALA A 100 3.92 13.59 -13.12
C ALA A 100 3.94 14.44 -14.40
N ALA A 101 3.41 13.92 -15.52
CA ALA A 101 3.32 14.67 -16.77
C ALA A 101 2.52 15.99 -16.66
N ARG A 102 1.69 16.12 -15.61
CA ARG A 102 0.92 17.35 -15.31
C ARG A 102 1.74 18.41 -14.56
N PHE A 103 2.94 18.06 -14.08
CA PHE A 103 3.77 18.89 -13.18
C PHE A 103 5.24 18.89 -13.64
N SER A 104 5.54 19.68 -14.66
CA SER A 104 6.87 19.73 -15.33
C SER A 104 8.05 20.14 -14.43
N GLY A 105 7.79 20.72 -13.25
CA GLY A 105 8.81 21.09 -12.27
C GLY A 105 9.14 20.01 -11.23
N THR A 106 8.58 18.81 -11.37
CA THR A 106 8.72 17.73 -10.37
C THR A 106 9.42 16.52 -10.95
N THR A 107 10.13 15.80 -10.09
CA THR A 107 10.71 14.49 -10.40
C THR A 107 10.05 13.43 -9.53
N TYR A 108 10.16 12.16 -9.92
CA TYR A 108 9.62 11.07 -9.11
C TYR A 108 10.47 9.80 -9.18
N GLN A 109 10.31 8.96 -8.16
CA GLN A 109 10.81 7.59 -8.14
C GLN A 109 9.80 6.67 -7.48
N ILE A 110 9.90 5.38 -7.80
CA ILE A 110 9.04 4.34 -7.24
C ILE A 110 9.95 3.38 -6.48
N ALA A 111 9.75 3.30 -5.17
CA ALA A 111 10.52 2.39 -4.33
C ALA A 111 10.16 0.93 -4.62
N GLU A 112 11.03 0.03 -4.18
CA GLU A 112 10.69 -1.38 -4.15
C GLU A 112 9.53 -1.62 -3.16
N PRO A 113 8.65 -2.60 -3.41
CA PRO A 113 7.72 -3.07 -2.40
C PRO A 113 8.49 -3.67 -1.22
N LEU A 114 7.82 -3.83 -0.06
CA LEU A 114 8.44 -4.32 1.18
C LEU A 114 9.27 -5.59 1.00
N GLY A 115 8.78 -6.54 0.19
CA GLY A 115 9.58 -7.69 -0.19
C GLY A 115 10.01 -8.57 0.99
N LEU A 116 11.10 -9.30 0.79
CA LEU A 116 11.82 -9.99 1.85
C LEU A 116 12.80 -8.98 2.48
N ASP A 117 12.58 -8.68 3.76
CA ASP A 117 13.39 -7.77 4.56
C ASP A 117 13.47 -8.31 5.99
N ASP A 118 14.62 -8.17 6.65
CA ASP A 118 14.81 -8.66 8.03
C ASP A 118 13.82 -8.01 9.01
N LEU A 119 13.43 -6.75 8.79
CA LEU A 119 12.41 -6.08 9.60
C LEU A 119 11.03 -6.71 9.45
N LEU A 120 10.73 -7.29 8.28
CA LEU A 120 9.49 -8.05 8.10
C LEU A 120 9.55 -9.37 8.87
N LEU A 121 10.71 -10.04 8.90
CA LEU A 121 10.91 -11.24 9.71
C LEU A 121 10.78 -10.95 11.21
N ASP A 122 11.35 -9.85 11.68
CA ASP A 122 11.20 -9.37 13.06
C ASP A 122 9.74 -9.06 13.39
N LEU A 123 9.01 -8.44 12.46
CA LEU A 123 7.58 -8.19 12.64
C LEU A 123 6.79 -9.51 12.73
N LEU A 124 7.09 -10.51 11.90
CA LEU A 124 6.46 -11.83 11.97
C LEU A 124 6.76 -12.52 13.30
N LYS A 125 8.02 -12.49 13.77
CA LYS A 125 8.40 -13.00 15.07
C LYS A 125 7.63 -12.30 16.20
N LYS A 126 7.54 -10.97 16.15
CA LYS A 126 6.74 -10.19 17.10
C LYS A 126 5.26 -10.62 17.11
N ARG A 127 4.68 -10.96 15.95
CA ARG A 127 3.29 -11.46 15.88
C ARG A 127 3.15 -12.88 16.45
N LEU A 128 4.17 -13.73 16.28
CA LEU A 128 4.20 -15.07 16.86
C LEU A 128 4.25 -15.03 18.40
N GLU A 129 4.98 -14.06 18.96
CA GLU A 129 5.19 -13.90 20.40
C GLU A 129 4.12 -13.05 21.09
N ALA A 130 3.17 -12.46 20.35
CA ALA A 130 2.20 -11.54 20.91
C ALA A 130 1.00 -12.25 21.55
N ASP A 131 0.99 -12.34 22.88
CA ASP A 131 -0.12 -12.87 23.68
C ASP A 131 -1.32 -11.89 23.80
N ASP A 132 -1.14 -10.61 23.43
CA ASP A 132 -2.14 -9.54 23.61
C ASP A 132 -2.88 -9.13 22.33
N GLN A 133 -2.55 -9.76 21.19
CA GLN A 133 -3.19 -9.46 19.92
C GLN A 133 -4.36 -10.41 19.68
N PRO A 134 -5.47 -9.93 19.08
CA PRO A 134 -6.56 -10.82 18.70
C PRO A 134 -6.08 -11.85 17.69
N THR A 135 -5.97 -13.10 18.13
CA THR A 135 -5.78 -14.27 17.26
C THR A 135 -7.14 -14.80 16.83
N LEU A 136 -7.27 -15.19 15.56
CA LEU A 136 -8.44 -15.96 15.11
C LEU A 136 -8.15 -17.44 15.36
N ALA A 137 -8.95 -18.08 16.21
CA ALA A 137 -8.90 -19.53 16.35
C ALA A 137 -9.49 -20.20 15.10
N SER A 138 -9.17 -21.48 14.89
CA SER A 138 -9.73 -22.27 13.79
C SER A 138 -11.27 -22.22 13.79
N GLY A 139 -11.85 -21.68 12.71
CA GLY A 139 -13.30 -21.53 12.56
C GLY A 139 -13.87 -20.17 12.96
N GLU A 140 -13.08 -19.29 13.58
CA GLU A 140 -13.52 -17.93 13.88
C GLU A 140 -13.45 -17.04 12.63
N ALA A 141 -14.58 -16.40 12.31
CA ALA A 141 -14.61 -15.37 11.28
C ALA A 141 -13.96 -14.09 11.81
N ASP A 142 -13.23 -13.37 10.95
CA ASP A 142 -12.78 -12.01 11.24
C ASP A 142 -13.97 -11.19 11.80
N PRO A 143 -13.85 -10.56 12.98
CA PRO A 143 -14.92 -9.76 13.58
C PRO A 143 -15.42 -8.63 12.67
N ARG A 144 -14.63 -8.23 11.67
CA ARG A 144 -15.00 -7.26 10.62
C ARG A 144 -15.82 -7.88 9.48
N LEU A 145 -16.02 -9.19 9.46
CA LEU A 145 -16.79 -9.94 8.44
C LEU A 145 -18.19 -10.35 8.92
N LYS A 146 -18.63 -9.88 10.09
CA LYS A 146 -19.90 -10.30 10.74
C LYS A 146 -21.14 -10.18 9.83
N ASP A 147 -21.14 -9.23 8.90
CA ASP A 147 -22.28 -8.98 8.00
C ASP A 147 -22.06 -9.48 6.55
N THR A 148 -20.96 -10.21 6.29
CA THR A 148 -20.69 -10.76 4.96
C THR A 148 -20.96 -12.27 4.98
N PRO A 149 -22.06 -12.76 4.39
CA PRO A 149 -22.32 -14.19 4.33
C PRO A 149 -21.14 -14.91 3.64
N ALA A 150 -20.81 -16.13 4.06
CA ALA A 150 -19.69 -16.91 3.51
C ALA A 150 -19.73 -16.98 1.97
N THR A 151 -20.93 -16.98 1.39
CA THR A 151 -21.21 -16.96 -0.05
C THR A 151 -20.81 -15.67 -0.78
N ALA A 152 -20.63 -14.55 -0.05
CA ALA A 152 -20.19 -13.25 -0.56
C ALA A 152 -18.66 -13.03 -0.42
N ARG A 153 -17.92 -13.99 0.18
CA ARG A 153 -16.46 -13.97 0.28
C ARG A 153 -15.83 -14.30 -1.08
N ARG A 154 -15.85 -13.31 -1.99
CA ARG A 154 -15.18 -13.40 -3.28
C ARG A 154 -13.67 -13.29 -3.10
N ILE A 155 -12.95 -14.41 -3.16
CA ILE A 155 -11.58 -14.42 -3.65
C ILE A 155 -11.68 -14.19 -5.17
N GLN A 156 -11.90 -12.94 -5.57
CA GLN A 156 -11.87 -12.52 -6.98
C GLN A 156 -10.53 -11.88 -7.31
N CYS A 157 -9.46 -12.50 -6.83
CA CYS A 157 -8.17 -12.30 -7.44
C CYS A 157 -8.11 -13.28 -8.62
N SER A 158 -8.19 -12.75 -9.85
CA SER A 158 -8.16 -13.54 -11.09
C SER A 158 -6.88 -14.37 -11.24
N THR A 159 -5.84 -14.04 -10.46
CA THR A 159 -4.56 -14.73 -10.37
C THR A 159 -4.38 -15.55 -9.08
N CYS A 160 -5.38 -15.61 -8.19
CA CYS A 160 -5.26 -16.43 -6.98
C CYS A 160 -5.33 -17.92 -7.35
N PRO A 161 -4.34 -18.73 -6.95
CA PRO A 161 -4.30 -20.16 -7.26
C PRO A 161 -5.25 -20.96 -6.37
N PHE A 162 -5.97 -20.32 -5.44
CA PHE A 162 -6.88 -20.97 -4.51
C PHE A 162 -8.36 -20.69 -4.88
N GLU A 163 -9.22 -21.68 -4.67
CA GLU A 163 -10.68 -21.59 -4.72
C GLU A 163 -11.29 -21.86 -3.36
N LEU A 164 -12.33 -21.10 -3.03
CA LEU A 164 -13.12 -21.29 -1.81
C LEU A 164 -14.44 -21.95 -2.20
N ASP A 165 -14.68 -23.16 -1.69
CA ASP A 165 -15.98 -23.80 -1.70
C ASP A 165 -16.93 -22.95 -0.83
N LYS A 166 -18.03 -22.49 -1.43
CA LYS A 166 -18.97 -21.56 -0.80
C LYS A 166 -19.95 -22.23 0.16
N GLU A 167 -20.14 -23.54 0.05
CA GLU A 167 -21.02 -24.31 0.90
C GLU A 167 -20.26 -24.86 2.11
N THR A 168 -19.04 -25.36 1.87
CA THR A 168 -18.23 -26.01 2.92
C THR A 168 -17.18 -25.08 3.55
N GLY A 169 -16.83 -23.97 2.88
CA GLY A 169 -15.74 -23.09 3.30
C GLY A 169 -14.35 -23.67 3.06
N ALA A 170 -14.24 -24.82 2.39
CA ALA A 170 -12.96 -25.46 2.09
C ALA A 170 -12.17 -24.66 1.05
N VAL A 171 -10.86 -24.52 1.27
CA VAL A 171 -9.95 -23.87 0.31
C VAL A 171 -9.19 -24.94 -0.47
N THR A 172 -9.32 -24.95 -1.80
CA THR A 172 -8.65 -25.89 -2.70
C THR A 172 -7.72 -25.16 -3.67
N VAL A 173 -6.79 -25.88 -4.29
CA VAL A 173 -5.90 -25.34 -5.34
C VAL A 173 -6.58 -25.50 -6.70
N LYS A 174 -6.61 -24.44 -7.49
CA LYS A 174 -7.15 -24.44 -8.86
C LYS A 174 -6.35 -25.39 -9.75
N PRO A 175 -7.03 -26.21 -10.57
CA PRO A 175 -6.36 -27.01 -11.59
C PRO A 175 -5.54 -26.12 -12.54
N GLY A 176 -4.27 -26.48 -12.77
CA GLY A 176 -3.38 -25.73 -13.69
C GLY A 176 -2.76 -24.46 -13.11
N SER A 177 -2.84 -24.24 -11.80
CA SER A 177 -2.24 -23.07 -11.13
C SER A 177 -0.71 -23.14 -10.95
N GLY A 178 -0.09 -24.29 -11.24
CA GLY A 178 1.36 -24.48 -11.14
C GLY A 178 1.90 -24.65 -9.71
N LEU A 179 1.01 -24.79 -8.72
CA LEU A 179 1.30 -25.21 -7.35
C LEU A 179 1.03 -26.71 -7.15
#